data_AF-A0A937ZGZ0-F1
#
_entry.id   AF-A0A937ZGZ0-F1
#
_cell.length_a   1.000
_cell.length_b   1.000
_cell.length_c   1.000
_cell.angle_alpha   90.00
_cell.angle_beta   90.00
_cell.angle_gamma   90.00
#
_symmetry.space_group_name_H-M   'P 1'
#
loop_
_entity.id
_entity.type
_entity.pdbx_description
1 polymer ?
#
loop_
_entity_poly.entity_id
_entity_poly.type
_entity_poly.pdbx_seq_one_letter_code
_entity_poly.pdbx_strand_id
1 'polypeptide(L)'
;MKRSHVLTEGEMARTMHGVYFRIADEEPLLFGHYNNPQIKIAAARAVAEFMAAPDPPGFQIVVPRRIAAKEIHRIRKLPQNIGWRYSSTNRAGWFCGCPYCNPSGGTNARCKRERWERGQA
;
A
#
# COMPACT_ATOMS: atom_id res chain seq x y z
N MET A 1 13.54 -15.31 36.48
CA MET A 1 13.47 -13.95 35.92
C MET A 1 13.66 -14.03 34.41
N LYS A 2 12.58 -14.23 33.64
CA LYS A 2 12.61 -14.26 32.16
C LYS A 2 11.85 -13.02 31.68
N ARG A 3 12.56 -12.00 31.19
CA ARG A 3 11.93 -10.91 30.44
C ARG A 3 11.47 -11.50 29.11
N SER A 4 10.20 -11.88 29.07
CA SER A 4 9.47 -12.13 27.83
C SER A 4 9.45 -10.83 27.03
N HIS A 5 10.43 -10.66 26.14
CA HIS A 5 10.32 -9.73 25.02
C HIS A 5 9.26 -10.30 24.08
N VAL A 6 8.01 -9.91 24.34
CA VAL A 6 6.98 -9.88 23.31
C VAL A 6 7.53 -8.94 22.23
N LEU A 7 7.97 -9.52 21.11
CA LEU A 7 8.25 -8.74 19.91
C LEU A 7 6.90 -8.17 19.47
N THR A 8 6.60 -6.95 19.92
CA THR A 8 5.47 -6.17 19.43
C THR A 8 5.68 -5.98 17.93
N GLU A 9 4.79 -6.55 17.12
CA GLU A 9 4.69 -6.32 15.68
C GLU A 9 4.69 -4.81 15.41
N GLY A 10 5.80 -4.21 14.98
CA GLY A 10 5.79 -2.75 14.84
C GLY A 10 7.03 -1.97 14.44
N GLU A 11 8.14 -2.58 14.00
CA GLU A 11 9.35 -1.82 13.66
C GLU A 11 9.70 -1.80 12.16
N MET A 12 8.70 -1.62 11.30
CA MET A 12 8.93 -1.31 9.89
C MET A 12 8.08 -0.13 9.43
N ALA A 13 8.76 1.03 9.26
CA ALA A 13 8.34 2.35 8.69
C ALA A 13 7.87 3.47 9.65
N ARG A 14 8.64 3.80 10.71
CA ARG A 14 8.33 4.85 11.75
C ARG A 14 8.00 6.29 11.27
N THR A 15 7.92 6.60 9.98
CA THR A 15 7.92 7.98 9.44
C THR A 15 6.78 8.35 8.49
N MET A 16 5.80 7.49 8.23
CA MET A 16 4.74 7.82 7.26
C MET A 16 3.72 8.82 7.82
N HIS A 17 3.46 9.90 7.07
CA HIS A 17 2.47 10.91 7.38
C HIS A 17 1.48 11.05 6.24
N GLY A 18 0.19 11.14 6.58
CA GLY A 18 -0.87 11.51 5.66
C GLY A 18 -1.07 13.01 5.67
N VAL A 19 -1.10 13.61 4.48
CA VAL A 19 -1.39 15.02 4.27
C VAL A 19 -2.79 15.10 3.68
N TYR A 20 -3.67 15.83 4.37
CA TYR A 20 -5.04 16.03 3.94
C TYR A 20 -5.17 17.44 3.37
N PHE A 21 -5.61 17.54 2.13
CA PHE A 21 -5.85 18.80 1.43
C PHE A 21 -7.20 18.75 0.72
N ARG A 22 -7.68 19.91 0.27
CA ARG A 22 -8.93 20.04 -0.52
C ARG A 22 -8.63 20.65 -1.88
N ILE A 23 -9.31 20.16 -2.90
CA ILE A 23 -9.27 20.65 -4.28
C ILE A 23 -10.72 20.86 -4.76
N ALA A 24 -10.90 21.63 -5.83
CA ALA A 24 -12.20 21.81 -6.46
C ALA A 24 -12.64 20.51 -7.18
N ASP A 25 -13.94 20.33 -7.35
CA ASP A 25 -14.52 19.15 -8.00
C ASP A 25 -14.11 19.07 -9.48
N GLU A 26 -13.90 20.22 -10.11
CA GLU A 26 -13.47 20.39 -11.50
C GLU A 26 -11.94 20.33 -11.67
N GLU A 27 -11.18 20.18 -10.58
CA GLU A 27 -9.72 20.12 -10.63
C GLU A 27 -9.28 19.00 -11.58
N PRO A 28 -8.47 19.29 -12.61
CA PRO A 28 -8.01 18.26 -13.53
C PRO A 28 -6.97 17.34 -12.87
N LEU A 29 -7.26 16.04 -12.84
CA LEU A 29 -6.42 14.99 -12.27
C LEU A 29 -5.97 14.02 -13.36
N LEU A 30 -4.85 13.33 -13.13
CA LEU A 30 -4.53 12.09 -13.83
C LEU A 30 -5.05 10.92 -13.01
N PHE A 31 -5.87 10.08 -13.62
CA PHE A 31 -6.51 8.93 -13.00
C PHE A 31 -6.21 7.67 -13.80
N GLY A 32 -5.88 6.58 -13.13
CA GLY A 32 -5.67 5.30 -13.77
C GLY A 32 -5.07 4.27 -12.84
N HIS A 33 -4.96 3.05 -13.33
CA HIS A 33 -4.32 1.97 -12.60
C HIS A 33 -2.79 2.07 -12.71
N TYR A 34 -2.07 1.62 -11.68
CA TYR A 34 -0.61 1.54 -11.74
C TYR A 34 -0.18 0.68 -12.93
N ASN A 35 0.94 1.05 -13.57
CA ASN A 35 1.48 0.45 -14.80
C ASN A 35 0.62 0.60 -16.05
N ASN A 36 -0.48 1.35 -16.00
CA ASN A 36 -1.31 1.64 -17.17
C ASN A 36 -1.24 3.14 -17.52
N PRO A 37 -1.55 3.52 -18.77
CA PRO A 37 -1.74 4.91 -19.14
C PRO A 37 -2.79 5.59 -18.27
N GLN A 38 -2.50 6.81 -17.82
CA GLN A 38 -3.44 7.62 -17.04
C GLN A 38 -4.25 8.53 -17.96
N ILE A 39 -5.52 8.75 -17.60
CA ILE A 39 -6.43 9.68 -18.30
C ILE A 39 -6.61 10.95 -17.49
N LYS A 40 -6.81 12.08 -18.17
CA LYS A 40 -7.09 13.36 -17.51
C LYS A 40 -8.59 13.52 -17.29
N ILE A 41 -9.02 13.59 -16.03
CA ILE A 41 -10.45 13.72 -15.66
C ILE A 41 -10.61 14.67 -14.46
N ALA A 42 -11.84 15.15 -14.22
CA ALA A 42 -12.17 15.99 -13.06
C ALA A 42 -12.12 15.19 -11.74
N ALA A 43 -11.81 15.86 -10.63
CA ALA A 43 -11.67 15.25 -9.31
C ALA A 43 -12.93 14.50 -8.84
N ALA A 44 -14.11 15.12 -8.94
CA ALA A 44 -15.36 14.49 -8.55
C ALA A 44 -15.65 13.22 -9.38
N ARG A 45 -15.31 13.25 -10.68
CA ARG A 45 -15.45 12.09 -11.57
C ARG A 45 -14.49 10.97 -11.19
N ALA A 46 -13.23 11.29 -10.87
CA ALA A 46 -12.25 10.29 -10.41
C ALA A 46 -12.70 9.58 -9.13
N VAL A 47 -13.27 10.33 -8.18
CA VAL A 47 -13.83 9.75 -6.94
C VAL A 47 -15.01 8.83 -7.26
N ALA A 48 -15.93 9.26 -8.12
CA ALA A 48 -17.08 8.44 -8.52
C ALA A 48 -16.63 7.13 -9.20
N GLU A 49 -15.69 7.21 -10.15
CA GLU A 49 -15.15 6.04 -10.85
C GLU A 49 -14.40 5.09 -9.88
N PHE A 50 -13.59 5.63 -8.97
CA PHE A 50 -12.90 4.83 -7.95
C PHE A 50 -13.88 4.11 -7.00
N MET A 51 -14.93 4.80 -6.54
CA MET A 51 -15.93 4.22 -5.64
C MET A 51 -16.80 3.15 -6.30
N ALA A 52 -16.97 3.22 -7.63
CA ALA A 52 -17.69 2.22 -8.42
C ALA A 52 -16.81 1.05 -8.86
N ALA A 53 -15.48 1.12 -8.69
CA ALA A 53 -14.57 0.11 -9.21
C ALA A 53 -14.67 -1.21 -8.42
N PRO A 54 -14.81 -2.36 -9.11
CA PRO A 54 -14.92 -3.67 -8.46
C PRO A 54 -13.60 -4.15 -7.83
N ASP A 55 -12.45 -3.66 -8.33
CA ASP A 55 -11.12 -3.93 -7.78
C ASP A 55 -10.40 -2.60 -7.47
N PRO A 56 -10.69 -1.98 -6.30
CA PRO A 56 -10.09 -0.71 -5.90
C PRO A 56 -8.56 -0.73 -5.76
N PRO A 57 -7.92 -1.86 -5.40
CA PRO A 57 -6.48 -1.92 -5.31
C PRO A 57 -5.73 -1.61 -6.60
N GLY A 58 -5.11 -0.43 -6.69
CA GLY A 58 -4.08 -0.14 -7.70
C GLY A 58 -4.33 1.12 -8.49
N PHE A 59 -5.48 1.75 -8.27
CA PHE A 59 -5.73 3.10 -8.73
C PHE A 59 -4.73 4.09 -8.15
N GLN A 60 -4.32 5.01 -9.00
CA GLN A 60 -3.49 6.16 -8.68
C GLN A 60 -4.22 7.42 -9.13
N ILE A 61 -4.12 8.44 -8.30
CA ILE A 61 -4.61 9.79 -8.57
C ILE A 61 -3.39 10.71 -8.46
N VAL A 62 -3.12 11.47 -9.52
CA VAL A 62 -2.06 12.48 -9.54
C VAL A 62 -2.69 13.84 -9.79
N VAL A 63 -2.42 14.79 -8.91
CA VAL A 63 -2.74 16.20 -9.13
C VAL A 63 -1.56 16.83 -9.88
N PRO A 64 -1.69 17.21 -11.17
CA PRO A 64 -0.57 17.68 -12.00
C PRO A 64 -0.21 19.15 -11.72
N ARG A 65 -0.32 19.58 -10.45
CA ARG A 65 0.07 20.90 -9.97
C ARG A 65 0.53 20.83 -8.52
N ARG A 66 1.18 21.90 -8.07
CA ARG A 66 1.55 22.05 -6.66
C ARG A 66 0.30 22.23 -5.79
N ILE A 67 0.28 21.53 -4.66
CA ILE A 67 -0.64 21.82 -3.54
C ILE A 67 -0.03 22.91 -2.67
N ALA A 68 -0.75 24.02 -2.51
CA ALA A 68 -0.32 25.13 -1.66
C ALA A 68 -0.53 24.81 -0.18
N ALA A 69 0.28 25.42 0.70
CA ALA A 69 0.18 25.20 2.14
C ALA A 69 -1.22 25.53 2.70
N LYS A 70 -1.90 26.53 2.12
CA LYS A 70 -3.28 26.93 2.49
C LYS A 70 -4.35 25.89 2.14
N GLU A 71 -4.07 24.98 1.19
CA GLU A 71 -5.00 23.91 0.81
C GLU A 71 -4.90 22.72 1.78
N ILE A 72 -3.81 22.62 2.56
CA ILE A 72 -3.59 21.57 3.56
C ILE A 72 -4.35 21.92 4.83
N HIS A 73 -5.22 21.01 5.27
CA HIS A 73 -6.03 21.23 6.48
C HIS A 73 -5.66 20.27 7.62
N ARG A 74 -4.87 19.23 7.36
CA ARG A 74 -4.40 18.30 8.41
C ARG A 74 -3.16 17.53 7.97
N ILE A 75 -2.27 17.25 8.92
CA ILE A 75 -1.19 16.28 8.78
C ILE A 75 -1.32 15.28 9.93
N ARG A 76 -1.26 13.97 9.63
CA ARG A 76 -1.42 12.92 10.63
C ARG A 76 -0.37 11.83 10.46
N LYS A 77 0.19 11.34 11.56
CA LYS A 77 0.96 10.09 11.57
C LYS A 77 0.05 8.91 11.19
N LEU A 78 0.45 8.14 10.19
CA LEU A 78 -0.30 6.96 9.76
C LEU A 78 0.14 5.71 10.52
N PRO A 79 -0.79 4.80 10.85
CA PRO A 79 -0.41 3.51 11.42
C PRO A 79 0.38 2.68 10.40
N GLN A 80 1.29 1.85 10.91
CA GLN A 80 2.26 1.07 10.13
C GLN A 80 1.66 -0.04 9.26
N ASN A 81 0.34 -0.27 9.38
CA ASN A 81 -0.40 -1.24 8.59
C ASN A 81 -1.01 -0.63 7.31
N ILE A 82 -0.84 0.68 7.08
CA ILE A 82 -1.28 1.34 5.85
C ILE A 82 -0.19 1.20 4.79
N GLY A 83 -0.62 0.87 3.57
CA GLY A 83 0.25 0.61 2.43
C GLY A 83 0.31 -0.88 2.09
N TRP A 84 0.51 -1.18 0.81
CA TRP A 84 0.66 -2.56 0.36
C TRP A 84 2.03 -3.10 0.71
N ARG A 85 2.06 -4.22 1.44
CA ARG A 85 3.30 -4.98 1.70
C ARG A 85 3.56 -6.08 0.65
N TYR A 86 2.59 -6.33 -0.21
CA TYR A 86 2.62 -7.32 -1.29
C TYR A 86 1.92 -6.71 -2.51
N SER A 87 2.26 -7.13 -3.74
CA SER A 87 1.50 -6.68 -4.91
C SER A 87 0.04 -7.09 -4.78
N SER A 88 -0.90 -6.22 -5.18
CA SER A 88 -2.34 -6.51 -5.16
C SER A 88 -2.68 -7.79 -5.93
N THR A 89 -1.85 -8.11 -6.92
CA THR A 89 -1.98 -9.26 -7.84
C THR A 89 -1.35 -10.57 -7.35
N ASN A 90 -0.46 -10.59 -6.34
CA ASN A 90 0.24 -11.83 -5.91
C ASN A 90 -0.16 -12.34 -4.53
N ARG A 91 -1.44 -12.23 -4.15
CA ARG A 91 -1.90 -12.79 -2.85
C ARG A 91 -2.01 -14.32 -2.83
N ALA A 92 -2.04 -15.00 -3.97
CA ALA A 92 -2.32 -16.43 -4.05
C ALA A 92 -1.50 -17.18 -5.10
N GLY A 93 -0.21 -16.84 -5.25
CA GLY A 93 0.71 -17.60 -6.11
C GLY A 93 1.37 -18.76 -5.36
N TRP A 94 1.66 -19.85 -6.09
CA TRP A 94 2.62 -20.87 -5.65
C TRP A 94 3.93 -20.19 -5.26
N PHE A 95 4.46 -20.54 -4.09
CA PHE A 95 5.74 -19.99 -3.60
C PHE A 95 6.75 -21.12 -3.46
N CYS A 96 7.97 -20.91 -3.96
CA CYS A 96 9.09 -21.79 -3.62
C CYS A 96 9.48 -21.52 -2.18
N GLY A 97 9.52 -22.55 -1.33
CA GLY A 97 9.82 -22.44 0.10
C GLY A 97 11.28 -22.62 0.49
N CYS A 98 12.22 -22.81 -0.45
CA CYS A 98 13.60 -23.09 -0.12
C CYS A 98 14.34 -21.89 0.52
N PRO A 99 15.45 -22.10 1.26
CA PRO A 99 16.24 -21.03 1.86
C PRO A 99 16.80 -20.01 0.86
N TYR A 100 16.99 -20.42 -0.39
CA TYR A 100 17.45 -19.54 -1.47
C TYR A 100 16.35 -18.56 -1.91
N CYS A 101 15.12 -19.04 -2.13
CA CYS A 101 13.99 -18.20 -2.54
C CYS A 101 13.38 -17.42 -1.36
N ASN A 102 13.54 -17.91 -0.11
CA ASN A 102 13.13 -17.20 1.11
C ASN A 102 14.32 -17.06 2.07
N PRO A 103 15.24 -16.10 1.82
CA PRO A 103 16.37 -15.86 2.69
C PRO A 103 15.92 -15.36 4.08
N SER A 104 16.79 -15.54 5.07
CA SER A 104 16.59 -14.99 6.41
C SER A 104 16.43 -13.47 6.36
N GLY A 105 15.49 -12.93 7.14
CA GLY A 105 15.14 -11.50 7.13
C GLY A 105 14.10 -11.10 6.07
N GLY A 106 13.76 -11.98 5.12
CA GLY A 106 12.68 -11.73 4.17
C GLY A 106 11.29 -11.75 4.81
N THR A 107 10.35 -10.98 4.23
CA THR A 107 8.97 -10.87 4.72
C THR A 107 8.27 -12.24 4.74
N ASN A 108 7.83 -12.68 5.92
CA ASN A 108 7.22 -14.00 6.17
C ASN A 108 8.10 -15.19 5.73
N ALA A 109 9.41 -14.99 5.54
CA ALA A 109 10.30 -16.04 5.04
C ALA A 109 10.34 -17.27 5.96
N ARG A 110 10.30 -17.06 7.28
CA ARG A 110 10.21 -18.15 8.26
C ARG A 110 8.95 -18.99 8.06
N CYS A 111 7.77 -18.36 8.06
CA CYS A 111 6.50 -19.09 7.92
C CYS A 111 6.40 -19.85 6.58
N LYS A 112 6.94 -19.26 5.50
CA LYS A 112 7.01 -19.93 4.18
C LYS A 112 7.92 -21.16 4.19
N ARG A 113 9.10 -21.06 4.82
CA ARG A 113 10.03 -22.20 4.97
C ARG A 113 9.41 -23.30 5.84
N GLU A 114 8.83 -22.95 6.97
CA GLU A 114 8.15 -23.92 7.86
C GLU A 114 7.02 -24.67 7.12
N ARG A 115 6.24 -23.97 6.28
CA ARG A 115 5.17 -24.59 5.47
C ARG A 115 5.73 -25.55 4.40
N TRP A 116 6.86 -25.20 3.80
CA TRP A 116 7.56 -26.03 2.82
C TRP A 116 8.21 -27.26 3.46
N GLU A 117 8.86 -27.11 4.62
CA GLU A 117 9.42 -28.20 5.42
C GLU A 117 8.36 -29.21 5.86
N ARG A 118 7.11 -28.75 6.07
CA ARG A 118 5.95 -29.61 6.39
C ARG A 118 5.28 -30.24 5.17
N GLY A 119 5.76 -29.97 3.95
CA GLY A 119 5.17 -30.49 2.71
C GLY A 119 3.80 -29.90 2.35
N GLN A 120 3.46 -28.72 2.89
CA GLN A 120 2.15 -28.06 2.72
C GLN A 120 2.19 -26.91 1.70
N ALA A 121 3.18 -26.93 0.80
CA ALA A 121 3.41 -25.89 -0.20
C ALA A 121 2.28 -25.85 -1.24
#